data_AF-A0A8S1CQK2-F1
#
_entry.id   AF-A0A8S1CQK2-F1
#
_cell.length_a   1.000
_cell.length_b   1.000
_cell.length_c   1.000
_cell.angle_alpha   90.00
_cell.angle_beta   90.00
_cell.angle_gamma   90.00
#
_symmetry.space_group_name_H-M   'P 1'
#
loop_
_entity.id
_entity.type
_entity.pdbx_description
1 polymer ?
#
loop_
_entity_poly.entity_id
_entity_poly.type
_entity_poly.pdbx_seq_one_letter_code
_entity_poly.pdbx_strand_id
1 'polypeptide(L)'
;MGRSRSKSRSPRRHHKTKHSRKRSKSRERHKHKRRKRRSASTSSSGSSSSVTGGVEYRRKMNEVERLAEMERQRRQREIEARMVEEESAARIEALVQQRVQEELERRKDEIEAEVKRRVEEASKKMEAELMAELERRRQEQLEREKQREEDEQRKRRELETIMAENNRKIEEAQKKLAEERLAMVEQQRRMDEERRQLEKEQERRVKDEQRKILGKNNSRPKLSFTLKQS
;
A
#
# COMPACT_ATOMS: atom_id res chain seq x y z
N MET A 1 1.76 -32.27 28.48
CA MET A 1 3.04 -31.51 28.50
C MET A 1 2.85 -30.20 27.73
N GLY A 2 2.31 -29.18 28.40
CA GLY A 2 2.14 -27.85 27.84
C GLY A 2 3.32 -26.95 28.18
N ARG A 3 3.94 -26.31 27.19
CA ARG A 3 4.88 -25.20 27.39
C ARG A 3 4.70 -24.17 26.27
N SER A 4 3.82 -23.22 26.51
CA SER A 4 3.69 -21.95 25.80
C SER A 4 4.98 -21.12 25.98
N ARG A 5 5.61 -20.71 24.89
CA ARG A 5 6.67 -19.68 24.86
C ARG A 5 6.43 -18.74 23.68
N SER A 6 5.57 -17.75 23.88
CA SER A 6 5.45 -16.57 23.05
C SER A 6 6.67 -15.66 23.29
N LYS A 7 7.55 -15.55 22.31
CA LYS A 7 8.72 -14.66 22.36
C LYS A 7 8.39 -13.34 21.68
N SER A 8 8.21 -12.31 22.51
CA SER A 8 8.09 -10.90 22.14
C SER A 8 9.29 -10.44 21.29
N ARG A 9 9.05 -9.91 20.10
CA ARG A 9 10.02 -9.17 19.30
C ARG A 9 9.40 -7.87 18.79
N SER A 10 9.45 -6.83 19.63
CA SER A 10 9.18 -5.45 19.20
C SER A 10 10.27 -4.99 18.22
N PRO A 11 9.93 -4.40 17.07
CA PRO A 11 10.94 -3.84 16.16
C PRO A 11 11.48 -2.50 16.72
N ARG A 12 12.75 -2.49 17.11
CA ARG A 12 13.51 -1.25 17.38
C ARG A 12 13.65 -0.44 16.08
N ARG A 13 12.91 0.65 15.95
CA ARG A 13 13.12 1.65 14.89
C ARG A 13 14.36 2.51 15.20
N HIS A 14 15.43 2.30 14.44
CA HIS A 14 16.54 3.24 14.32
C HIS A 14 16.13 4.38 13.37
N HIS A 15 15.98 5.61 13.88
CA HIS A 15 16.03 6.80 13.03
C HIS A 15 17.38 7.50 13.23
N LYS A 16 18.23 7.41 12.19
CA LYS A 16 19.42 8.24 12.01
C LYS A 16 18.97 9.64 11.60
N THR A 17 19.09 10.63 12.47
CA THR A 17 18.94 12.03 12.07
C THR A 17 20.23 12.52 11.41
N LYS A 18 20.14 12.71 10.09
CA LYS A 18 21.16 13.32 9.24
C LYS A 18 21.33 14.81 9.57
N HIS A 19 22.59 15.26 9.48
CA HIS A 19 23.00 16.66 9.43
C HIS A 19 22.13 17.53 8.52
N SER A 20 21.72 18.69 9.03
CA SER A 20 21.61 19.89 8.20
C SER A 20 22.40 21.04 8.83
N ARG A 21 23.40 21.50 8.08
CA ARG A 21 24.16 22.73 8.29
C ARG A 21 23.30 23.90 7.80
N LYS A 22 22.95 24.87 8.66
CA LYS A 22 22.78 26.30 8.33
C LYS A 22 23.01 27.11 9.62
N ARG A 23 24.17 27.74 9.80
CA ARG A 23 24.48 29.13 9.41
C ARG A 23 23.64 30.15 10.18
N SER A 24 24.06 30.45 11.41
CA SER A 24 23.76 31.72 12.09
C SER A 24 25.06 32.31 12.61
N LYS A 25 25.54 33.29 11.86
CA LYS A 25 26.78 34.03 12.03
C LYS A 25 26.47 35.27 12.85
N SER A 26 26.45 35.17 14.18
CA SER A 26 26.50 36.37 15.03
C SER A 26 27.93 36.54 15.51
N ARG A 27 28.64 37.40 14.79
CA ARG A 27 29.95 37.92 15.16
C ARG A 27 29.84 38.59 16.53
N GLU A 28 30.43 37.96 17.54
CA GLU A 28 30.94 38.65 18.72
C GLU A 28 31.83 39.80 18.23
N ARG A 29 31.36 41.04 18.39
CA ARG A 29 32.16 42.21 18.11
C ARG A 29 32.82 42.65 19.41
N HIS A 30 33.83 41.88 19.82
CA HIS A 30 34.89 42.35 20.70
C HIS A 30 35.53 43.58 20.05
N LYS A 31 35.10 44.79 20.45
CA LYS A 31 35.83 46.01 20.13
C LYS A 31 36.89 46.23 21.19
N HIS A 32 38.09 45.83 20.80
CA HIS A 32 39.35 46.06 21.47
C HIS A 32 39.49 47.48 22.02
N LYS A 33 39.92 47.52 23.28
CA LYS A 33 40.62 48.64 23.93
C LYS A 33 41.68 49.22 22.98
N ARG A 34 41.44 50.42 22.43
CA ARG A 34 42.52 51.30 21.99
C ARG A 34 42.67 52.42 23.00
N ARG A 35 43.45 52.12 24.04
CA ARG A 35 44.13 53.15 24.85
C ARG A 35 45.06 53.90 23.92
N LYS A 36 44.66 55.10 23.48
CA LYS A 36 45.58 56.03 22.82
C LYS A 36 46.19 56.89 23.93
N ARG A 37 47.37 56.47 24.38
CA ARG A 37 48.26 57.34 25.16
C ARG A 37 48.64 58.52 24.25
N ARG A 38 48.38 59.74 24.71
CA ARG A 38 49.10 60.92 24.28
C ARG A 38 49.78 61.48 25.53
N SER A 39 51.03 61.07 25.69
CA SER A 39 52.02 61.75 26.50
C SER A 39 52.67 62.85 25.66
N ALA A 40 52.57 64.08 26.11
CA ALA A 40 53.48 65.19 25.80
C ALA A 40 53.48 66.06 27.07
N SER A 41 54.37 65.76 28.01
CA SER A 41 55.66 66.43 28.18
C SER A 41 55.49 67.90 28.57
N THR A 42 55.61 68.12 29.87
CA THR A 42 55.98 69.38 30.50
C THR A 42 57.33 69.86 29.97
N SER A 43 57.39 71.06 29.43
CA SER A 43 58.59 71.90 29.50
C SER A 43 58.19 73.37 29.53
N SER A 44 58.78 74.04 30.51
CA SER A 44 58.65 75.42 30.92
C SER A 44 59.40 76.38 30.01
N SER A 45 58.86 77.59 29.85
CA SER A 45 59.52 78.91 30.04
C SER A 45 59.02 79.94 29.03
N GLY A 46 58.90 81.21 29.46
CA GLY A 46 58.83 82.35 28.55
C GLY A 46 57.68 83.32 28.79
N SER A 47 57.82 84.12 29.83
CA SER A 47 57.21 85.44 30.09
C SER A 47 56.73 86.21 28.85
N SER A 48 55.55 86.84 28.94
CA SER A 48 55.42 88.31 29.03
C SER A 48 53.98 88.75 28.77
N SER A 49 53.47 89.51 29.72
CA SER A 49 52.49 90.59 29.59
C SER A 49 51.81 90.78 28.22
N SER A 50 50.55 90.37 28.14
CA SER A 50 49.53 91.17 27.44
C SER A 50 48.19 91.05 28.18
N VAL A 51 47.99 91.96 29.13
CA VAL A 51 46.71 92.21 29.80
C VAL A 51 45.82 92.97 28.80
N THR A 52 45.44 92.32 27.71
CA THR A 52 44.54 92.89 26.68
C THR A 52 43.65 91.82 26.01
N GLY A 53 43.40 90.69 26.67
CA GLY A 53 42.50 89.64 26.13
C GLY A 53 41.47 89.06 27.11
N GLY A 54 41.60 89.32 28.41
CA GLY A 54 40.75 88.69 29.45
C GLY A 54 39.29 89.15 29.43
N VAL A 55 39.03 90.39 28.98
CA VAL A 55 37.68 90.94 28.84
C VAL A 55 36.98 90.34 27.62
N GLU A 56 37.70 90.15 26.51
CA GLU A 56 37.14 89.52 25.32
C GLU A 56 36.93 88.02 25.48
N TYR A 57 37.83 87.28 26.13
CA TYR A 57 37.61 85.86 26.43
C TYR A 57 36.48 85.65 27.43
N ARG A 58 36.34 86.48 28.48
CA ARG A 58 35.16 86.42 29.37
C ARG A 58 33.87 86.81 28.65
N ARG A 59 33.87 87.86 27.82
CA ARG A 59 32.70 88.23 26.99
C ARG A 59 32.34 87.13 26.00
N LYS A 60 33.33 86.54 25.30
CA LYS A 60 33.13 85.41 24.38
C LYS A 60 32.62 84.17 25.13
N MET A 61 33.12 83.86 26.32
CA MET A 61 32.60 82.76 27.13
C MET A 61 31.17 83.03 27.60
N ASN A 62 30.83 84.26 28.01
CA ASN A 62 29.46 84.65 28.38
C ASN A 62 28.50 84.63 27.16
N GLU A 63 28.97 85.02 25.97
CA GLU A 63 28.24 84.94 24.70
C GLU A 63 28.00 83.47 24.31
N VAL A 64 29.03 82.62 24.46
CA VAL A 64 28.94 81.17 24.24
C VAL A 64 28.02 80.52 25.27
N GLU A 65 28.02 80.96 26.52
CA GLU A 65 27.10 80.49 27.56
C GLU A 65 25.65 80.90 27.25
N ARG A 66 25.43 82.14 26.80
CA ARG A 66 24.12 82.63 26.34
C ARG A 66 23.63 81.88 25.09
N LEU A 67 24.51 81.61 24.14
CA LEU A 67 24.20 80.81 22.95
C LEU A 67 23.91 79.35 23.32
N ALA A 68 24.66 78.78 24.27
CA ALA A 68 24.43 77.42 24.77
C ALA A 68 23.12 77.32 25.57
N GLU A 69 22.73 78.37 26.29
CA GLU A 69 21.44 78.45 26.97
C GLU A 69 20.28 78.54 25.96
N MET A 70 20.42 79.37 24.93
CA MET A 70 19.47 79.42 23.80
C MET A 70 19.41 78.08 23.04
N GLU A 71 20.53 77.37 22.90
CA GLU A 71 20.58 76.05 22.27
C GLU A 71 19.90 74.98 23.15
N ARG A 72 20.08 75.02 24.48
CA ARG A 72 19.37 74.13 25.41
C ARG A 72 17.87 74.36 25.38
N GLN A 73 17.43 75.62 25.37
CA GLN A 73 16.01 75.96 25.23
C GLN A 73 15.45 75.50 23.88
N ARG A 74 16.22 75.63 22.80
CA ARG A 74 15.83 75.09 21.48
C ARG A 74 15.66 73.57 21.51
N ARG A 75 16.60 72.84 22.12
CA ARG A 75 16.50 71.37 22.26
C ARG A 75 15.33 70.94 23.13
N GLN A 76 15.01 71.67 24.20
CA GLN A 76 13.82 71.40 25.02
C GLN A 76 12.54 71.59 24.21
N ARG A 77 12.42 72.70 23.48
CA ARG A 77 11.28 72.94 22.58
C ARG A 77 11.17 71.90 21.47
N GLU A 78 12.30 71.42 20.93
CA GLU A 78 12.31 70.36 19.92
C GLU A 78 11.87 69.00 20.51
N ILE A 79 12.24 68.68 21.75
CA ILE A 79 11.78 67.46 22.44
C ILE A 79 10.29 67.56 22.75
N GLU A 80 9.83 68.69 23.30
CA GLU A 80 8.42 68.94 23.58
C GLU A 80 7.58 68.90 22.30
N ALA A 81 8.04 69.52 21.21
CA ALA A 81 7.38 69.46 19.91
C ALA A 81 7.29 68.02 19.39
N ARG A 82 8.36 67.24 19.50
CA ARG A 82 8.35 65.81 19.11
C ARG A 82 7.38 64.99 19.94
N MET A 83 7.30 65.20 21.25
CA MET A 83 6.34 64.49 22.10
C MET A 83 4.89 64.82 21.70
N VAL A 84 4.61 66.07 21.36
CA VAL A 84 3.28 66.49 20.87
C VAL A 84 2.98 65.90 19.48
N GLU A 85 3.96 65.88 18.58
CA GLU A 85 3.84 65.23 17.27
C GLU A 85 3.62 63.72 17.39
N GLU A 86 4.34 63.04 18.29
CA GLU A 86 4.16 61.61 18.55
C GLU A 86 2.80 61.31 19.18
N GLU A 87 2.35 62.11 20.15
CA GLU A 87 1.01 61.97 20.74
C GLU A 87 -0.11 62.21 19.74
N SER A 88 0.06 63.20 18.85
CA SER A 88 -0.92 63.48 17.80
C SER A 88 -0.93 62.41 16.71
N ALA A 89 0.24 61.91 16.30
CA ALA A 89 0.36 60.76 15.40
C ALA A 89 -0.29 59.50 16.01
N ALA A 90 -0.08 59.24 17.29
CA ALA A 90 -0.69 58.12 18.00
C ALA A 90 -2.23 58.23 18.07
N ARG A 91 -2.77 59.44 18.28
CA ARG A 91 -4.23 59.67 18.24
C ARG A 91 -4.81 59.45 16.86
N ILE A 92 -4.13 59.91 15.82
CA ILE A 92 -4.55 59.69 14.43
C ILE A 92 -4.51 58.19 14.11
N GLU A 93 -3.44 57.50 14.50
CA GLU A 93 -3.32 56.06 14.31
C GLU A 93 -4.44 55.29 15.03
N ALA A 94 -4.75 55.64 16.28
CA ALA A 94 -5.84 55.01 17.02
C ALA A 94 -7.20 55.20 16.34
N LEU A 95 -7.50 56.40 15.84
CA LEU A 95 -8.74 56.68 15.09
C LEU A 95 -8.81 55.91 13.77
N VAL A 96 -7.67 55.78 13.08
CA VAL A 96 -7.59 54.98 11.85
C VAL A 96 -7.79 53.50 12.17
N GLN A 97 -7.13 52.98 13.20
CA GLN A 97 -7.29 51.59 13.65
C GLN A 97 -8.74 51.28 14.04
N GLN A 98 -9.39 52.17 14.80
CA GLN A 98 -10.81 52.02 15.16
C GLN A 98 -11.72 52.00 13.93
N ARG A 99 -11.56 52.93 12.99
CA ARG A 99 -12.37 52.96 11.77
C ARG A 99 -12.15 51.70 10.91
N VAL A 100 -10.91 51.25 10.77
CA VAL A 100 -10.59 50.02 10.04
C VAL A 100 -11.18 48.80 10.74
N GLN A 101 -11.13 48.74 12.08
CA GLN A 101 -11.73 47.65 12.85
C GLN A 101 -13.25 47.62 12.68
N GLU A 102 -13.93 48.77 12.76
CA GLU A 102 -15.37 48.85 12.53
C GLU A 102 -15.75 48.43 11.10
N GLU A 103 -14.97 48.82 10.09
CA GLU A 103 -15.20 48.39 8.71
C GLU A 103 -14.96 46.89 8.51
N LEU A 104 -13.92 46.34 9.13
CA LEU A 104 -13.69 44.91 9.13
C LEU A 104 -14.83 44.19 9.85
N GLU A 105 -15.28 44.68 11.01
CA GLU A 105 -16.39 44.10 11.77
C GLU A 105 -17.68 44.02 11.00
N ARG A 106 -18.02 45.06 10.23
CA ARG A 106 -19.18 45.04 9.33
C ARG A 106 -19.08 43.96 8.26
N ARG A 107 -17.86 43.62 7.83
CA ARG A 107 -17.60 42.61 6.79
C ARG A 107 -17.13 41.26 7.36
N LYS A 108 -16.95 41.13 8.68
CA LYS A 108 -16.43 39.92 9.32
C LYS A 108 -17.34 38.74 9.01
N ASP A 109 -18.64 38.92 9.19
CA ASP A 109 -19.61 37.84 8.97
C ASP A 109 -19.64 37.36 7.50
N GLU A 110 -19.53 38.30 6.55
CA GLU A 110 -19.46 37.98 5.11
C GLU A 110 -18.17 37.24 4.76
N ILE A 111 -17.03 37.74 5.25
CA ILE A 111 -15.72 37.11 5.04
C ILE A 111 -15.68 35.74 5.69
N GLU A 112 -16.18 35.60 6.91
CA GLU A 112 -16.26 34.33 7.62
C GLU A 112 -17.14 33.33 6.89
N ALA A 113 -18.30 33.75 6.40
CA ALA A 113 -19.20 32.89 5.62
C ALA A 113 -18.52 32.41 4.33
N GLU A 114 -17.82 33.29 3.62
CA GLU A 114 -17.09 32.89 2.41
C GLU A 114 -15.92 31.94 2.71
N VAL A 115 -15.16 32.21 3.77
CA VAL A 115 -14.09 31.32 4.22
C VAL A 115 -14.65 29.95 4.62
N LYS A 116 -15.72 29.92 5.41
CA LYS A 116 -16.41 28.68 5.81
C LYS A 116 -16.87 27.91 4.57
N ARG A 117 -17.51 28.58 3.61
CA ARG A 117 -17.94 27.96 2.35
C ARG A 117 -16.76 27.38 1.56
N ARG A 118 -15.66 28.10 1.40
CA ARG A 118 -14.47 27.60 0.68
C ARG A 118 -13.83 26.40 1.41
N VAL A 119 -13.81 26.43 2.73
CA VAL A 119 -13.32 25.30 3.55
C VAL A 119 -14.25 24.10 3.40
N GLU A 120 -15.56 24.28 3.47
CA GLU A 120 -16.54 23.21 3.26
C GLU A 120 -16.45 22.62 1.85
N GLU A 121 -16.30 23.43 0.81
CA GLU A 121 -16.12 22.97 -0.56
C GLU A 121 -14.81 22.18 -0.72
N ALA A 122 -13.73 22.62 -0.08
CA ALA A 122 -12.45 21.91 -0.09
C ALA A 122 -12.52 20.58 0.70
N SER A 123 -13.12 20.60 1.89
CA SER A 123 -13.36 19.42 2.72
C SER A 123 -14.22 18.40 1.98
N LYS A 124 -15.32 18.84 1.37
CA LYS A 124 -16.23 17.97 0.59
C LYS A 124 -15.54 17.33 -0.61
N LYS A 125 -14.65 18.06 -1.30
CA LYS A 125 -13.84 17.48 -2.39
C LYS A 125 -12.89 16.41 -1.86
N MET A 126 -12.16 16.69 -0.78
CA MET A 126 -11.28 15.69 -0.17
C MET A 126 -12.04 14.47 0.36
N GLU A 127 -13.20 14.67 0.99
CA GLU A 127 -14.05 13.58 1.48
C GLU A 127 -14.58 12.72 0.33
N ALA A 128 -15.03 13.33 -0.76
CA ALA A 128 -15.49 12.61 -1.95
C ALA A 128 -14.36 11.78 -2.58
N GLU A 129 -13.16 12.33 -2.71
CA GLU A 129 -11.98 11.62 -3.21
C GLU A 129 -11.61 10.44 -2.30
N LEU A 130 -11.60 10.66 -0.97
CA LEU A 130 -11.32 9.60 0.00
C LEU A 130 -12.36 8.48 -0.04
N MET A 131 -13.65 8.83 -0.12
CA MET A 131 -14.74 7.86 -0.24
C MET A 131 -14.63 7.05 -1.54
N ALA A 132 -14.37 7.71 -2.67
CA ALA A 132 -14.15 7.04 -3.95
C ALA A 132 -12.94 6.09 -3.91
N GLU A 133 -11.84 6.47 -3.25
CA GLU A 133 -10.69 5.60 -3.08
C GLU A 133 -11.02 4.37 -2.20
N LEU A 134 -11.78 4.56 -1.12
CA LEU A 134 -12.22 3.46 -0.26
C LEU A 134 -13.16 2.50 -0.99
N GLU A 135 -14.11 3.01 -1.76
CA GLU A 135 -15.01 2.21 -2.58
C GLU A 135 -14.25 1.41 -3.63
N ARG A 136 -13.29 2.04 -4.32
CA ARG A 136 -12.43 1.33 -5.29
C ARG A 136 -11.64 0.21 -4.63
N ARG A 137 -11.03 0.46 -3.46
CA ARG A 137 -10.31 -0.58 -2.71
C ARG A 137 -11.21 -1.73 -2.29
N ARG A 138 -12.45 -1.45 -1.87
CA ARG A 138 -13.44 -2.48 -1.53
C ARG A 138 -13.84 -3.30 -2.77
N GLN A 139 -14.09 -2.66 -3.89
CA GLN A 139 -14.39 -3.34 -5.16
C GLN A 139 -13.24 -4.23 -5.60
N GLU A 140 -12.00 -3.73 -5.58
CA GLU A 140 -10.83 -4.53 -5.92
C GLU A 140 -10.63 -5.74 -4.98
N GLN A 141 -10.99 -5.62 -3.69
CA GLN A 141 -10.95 -6.74 -2.75
C GLN A 141 -12.00 -7.80 -3.11
N LEU A 142 -13.24 -7.37 -3.35
CA LEU A 142 -14.32 -8.27 -3.74
C LEU A 142 -14.04 -8.96 -5.07
N GLU A 143 -13.48 -8.25 -6.05
CA GLU A 143 -13.09 -8.83 -7.34
C GLU A 143 -11.97 -9.85 -7.18
N ARG A 144 -10.95 -9.57 -6.34
CA ARG A 144 -9.90 -10.54 -6.04
C ARG A 144 -10.44 -11.78 -5.34
N GLU A 145 -11.41 -11.63 -4.43
CA GLU A 145 -12.07 -12.75 -3.78
C GLU A 145 -12.90 -13.57 -4.76
N LYS A 146 -13.69 -12.91 -5.62
CA LYS A 146 -14.46 -13.57 -6.69
C LYS A 146 -13.55 -14.33 -7.65
N GLN A 147 -12.44 -13.73 -8.11
CA GLN A 147 -11.49 -14.41 -8.98
C GLN A 147 -10.89 -15.65 -8.32
N ARG A 148 -10.55 -15.58 -7.02
CA ARG A 148 -10.07 -16.75 -6.27
C ARG A 148 -11.13 -17.83 -6.17
N GLU A 149 -12.38 -17.45 -5.89
CA GLU A 149 -13.49 -18.40 -5.83
C GLU A 149 -13.74 -19.05 -7.19
N GLU A 150 -13.75 -18.28 -8.28
CA GLU A 150 -13.90 -18.78 -9.64
C GLU A 150 -12.77 -19.75 -10.02
N ASP A 151 -11.52 -19.43 -9.68
CA ASP A 151 -10.37 -20.31 -9.90
C ASP A 151 -10.49 -21.62 -9.11
N GLU A 152 -10.94 -21.55 -7.85
CA GLU A 152 -11.19 -22.73 -7.03
C GLU A 152 -12.34 -23.58 -7.59
N GLN A 153 -13.43 -22.95 -8.02
CA GLN A 153 -14.55 -23.62 -8.66
C GLN A 153 -14.11 -24.27 -9.99
N ARG A 154 -13.29 -23.58 -10.78
CA ARG A 154 -12.74 -24.10 -12.03
C ARG A 154 -11.88 -25.34 -11.78
N LYS A 155 -10.98 -25.29 -10.79
CA LYS A 155 -10.17 -26.46 -10.38
C LYS A 155 -11.04 -27.61 -9.88
N ARG A 156 -12.08 -27.34 -9.09
CA ARG A 156 -13.02 -28.38 -8.64
C ARG A 156 -13.74 -29.05 -9.80
N ARG A 157 -14.23 -28.28 -10.76
CA ARG A 157 -14.88 -28.81 -11.98
C ARG A 157 -13.92 -29.61 -12.84
N GLU A 158 -12.68 -29.14 -12.99
CA GLU A 158 -11.63 -29.88 -13.71
C GLU A 158 -11.33 -31.23 -13.02
N LEU A 159 -11.17 -31.23 -11.69
CA LEU A 159 -10.98 -32.46 -10.91
C LEU A 159 -12.18 -33.39 -11.01
N GLU A 160 -13.40 -32.87 -10.94
CA GLU A 160 -14.63 -33.65 -11.09
C GLU A 160 -14.71 -34.30 -12.47
N THR A 161 -14.34 -33.57 -13.52
CA THR A 161 -14.28 -34.10 -14.90
C THR A 161 -13.28 -35.24 -15.00
N ILE A 162 -12.07 -35.08 -14.45
CA ILE A 162 -11.03 -36.12 -14.43
C ILE A 162 -11.49 -37.35 -13.65
N MET A 163 -12.16 -37.16 -12.51
CA MET A 163 -12.70 -38.26 -11.70
C MET A 163 -13.81 -38.99 -12.44
N ALA A 164 -14.71 -38.27 -13.11
CA ALA A 164 -15.77 -38.87 -13.92
C ALA A 164 -15.20 -39.67 -15.09
N GLU A 165 -14.18 -39.17 -15.79
CA GLU A 165 -13.51 -39.89 -16.88
C GLU A 165 -12.79 -41.15 -16.37
N ASN A 166 -12.11 -41.08 -15.23
CA ASN A 166 -11.48 -42.26 -14.62
C ASN A 166 -12.53 -43.30 -14.21
N ASN A 167 -13.63 -42.87 -13.58
CA ASN A 167 -14.71 -43.77 -13.20
C ASN A 167 -15.32 -44.45 -14.42
N ARG A 168 -15.56 -43.71 -15.52
CA ARG A 168 -16.02 -44.29 -16.79
C ARG A 168 -15.05 -45.34 -17.33
N LYS A 169 -13.74 -45.07 -17.32
CA LYS A 169 -12.74 -46.05 -17.76
C LYS A 169 -12.74 -47.32 -16.89
N ILE A 170 -12.92 -47.17 -15.58
CA ILE A 170 -13.02 -48.30 -14.65
C ILE A 170 -14.30 -49.11 -14.93
N GLU A 171 -15.44 -48.44 -15.09
CA GLU A 171 -16.72 -49.08 -15.40
C GLU A 171 -16.66 -49.82 -16.75
N GLU A 172 -16.10 -49.20 -17.79
CA GLU A 172 -15.90 -49.83 -19.09
C GLU A 172 -14.98 -51.04 -19.02
N ALA A 173 -13.88 -50.95 -18.26
CA ALA A 173 -12.97 -52.08 -18.05
C ALA A 173 -13.66 -53.23 -17.29
N GLN A 174 -14.42 -52.91 -16.23
CA GLN A 174 -15.20 -53.90 -15.49
C GLN A 174 -16.27 -54.55 -16.38
N LYS A 175 -16.95 -53.76 -17.22
CA LYS A 175 -17.96 -54.25 -18.17
C LYS A 175 -17.33 -55.19 -19.20
N LYS A 176 -16.17 -54.85 -19.76
CA LYS A 176 -15.44 -55.72 -20.68
C LYS A 176 -15.03 -57.04 -20.02
N LEU A 177 -14.48 -56.99 -18.80
CA LEU A 177 -14.13 -58.20 -18.06
C LEU A 177 -15.36 -59.06 -17.74
N ALA A 178 -16.50 -58.45 -17.43
CA ALA A 178 -17.75 -59.17 -17.20
C ALA A 178 -18.27 -59.83 -18.50
N GLU A 179 -18.18 -59.12 -19.63
CA GLU A 179 -18.55 -59.62 -20.95
C GLU A 179 -17.66 -60.79 -21.38
N GLU A 180 -16.34 -60.70 -21.20
CA GLU A 180 -15.40 -61.79 -21.47
C GLU A 180 -15.68 -63.02 -20.59
N ARG A 181 -15.95 -62.83 -19.29
CA ARG A 181 -16.35 -63.92 -18.39
C ARG A 181 -17.64 -64.58 -18.86
N LEU A 182 -18.64 -63.81 -19.28
CA LEU A 182 -19.90 -64.33 -19.79
C LEU A 182 -19.68 -65.10 -21.09
N ALA A 183 -18.89 -64.57 -22.02
CA ALA A 183 -18.54 -65.22 -23.28
C ALA A 183 -17.80 -66.55 -23.07
N MET A 184 -16.90 -66.63 -22.09
CA MET A 184 -16.23 -67.89 -21.72
C MET A 184 -17.25 -68.94 -21.23
N VAL A 185 -18.20 -68.55 -20.39
CA VAL A 185 -19.25 -69.45 -19.89
C VAL A 185 -20.16 -69.91 -21.04
N GLU A 186 -20.53 -69.01 -21.96
CA GLU A 186 -21.28 -69.39 -23.16
C GLU A 186 -20.52 -70.34 -24.07
N GLN A 187 -19.22 -70.12 -24.28
CA GLN A 187 -18.37 -71.03 -25.04
C GLN A 187 -18.27 -72.41 -24.38
N GLN A 188 -18.05 -72.46 -23.07
CA GLN A 188 -18.03 -73.72 -22.32
C GLN A 188 -19.36 -74.47 -22.47
N ARG A 189 -20.48 -73.75 -22.39
CA ARG A 189 -21.81 -74.32 -22.61
C ARG A 189 -21.97 -74.88 -24.03
N ARG A 190 -21.50 -74.18 -25.07
CA ARG A 190 -21.53 -74.67 -26.46
C ARG A 190 -20.69 -75.94 -26.63
N MET A 191 -19.47 -75.97 -26.08
CA MET A 191 -18.61 -77.15 -26.12
C MET A 191 -19.25 -78.36 -25.42
N ASP A 192 -19.89 -78.15 -24.27
CA ASP A 192 -20.59 -79.21 -23.54
C ASP A 192 -21.83 -79.70 -24.30
N GLU A 193 -22.54 -78.80 -24.97
CA GLU A 193 -23.67 -79.13 -25.86
C GLU A 193 -23.19 -79.95 -27.07
N GLU A 194 -22.11 -79.55 -27.74
CA GLU A 194 -21.49 -80.29 -28.84
C GLU A 194 -20.96 -81.66 -28.40
N ARG A 195 -20.30 -81.73 -27.24
CA ARG A 195 -19.82 -83.00 -26.68
C ARG A 195 -20.96 -83.97 -26.40
N ARG A 196 -22.07 -83.48 -25.83
CA ARG A 196 -23.30 -84.29 -25.64
C ARG A 196 -23.92 -84.73 -26.95
N GLN A 197 -23.86 -83.90 -28.00
CA GLN A 197 -24.35 -84.30 -29.33
C GLN A 197 -23.48 -85.40 -29.92
N LEU A 198 -22.15 -85.26 -29.88
CA LEU A 198 -21.21 -86.27 -30.33
C LEU A 198 -21.36 -87.59 -29.56
N GLU A 199 -21.52 -87.53 -28.24
CA GLU A 199 -21.78 -88.73 -27.42
C GLU A 199 -23.08 -89.42 -27.84
N LYS A 200 -24.17 -88.68 -28.08
CA LYS A 200 -25.43 -89.23 -28.59
C LYS A 200 -25.28 -89.83 -29.99
N GLU A 201 -24.49 -89.21 -30.86
CA GLU A 201 -24.21 -89.75 -32.19
C GLU A 201 -23.38 -91.03 -32.12
N GLN A 202 -22.34 -91.09 -31.27
CA GLN A 202 -21.55 -92.29 -31.05
C GLN A 202 -22.40 -93.41 -30.46
N GLU A 203 -23.25 -93.11 -29.46
CA GLU A 203 -24.16 -94.10 -28.88
C GLU A 203 -25.14 -94.64 -29.92
N ARG A 204 -25.65 -93.79 -30.83
CA ARG A 204 -26.48 -94.22 -31.97
C ARG A 204 -25.69 -95.13 -32.91
N ARG A 205 -24.45 -94.76 -33.28
CA ARG A 205 -23.59 -95.59 -34.14
C ARG A 205 -23.30 -96.95 -33.51
N VAL A 206 -22.94 -97.00 -32.23
CA VAL A 206 -22.70 -98.26 -31.51
C VAL A 206 -23.97 -99.10 -31.44
N LYS A 207 -25.15 -98.49 -31.20
CA LYS A 207 -26.44 -99.21 -31.25
C LYS A 207 -26.74 -99.76 -32.64
N ASP A 208 -26.46 -99.00 -33.70
CA ASP A 208 -26.67 -99.43 -35.08
C ASP A 208 -25.67 -100.53 -35.49
N GLU A 209 -24.41 -100.45 -35.06
CA GLU A 209 -23.40 -101.50 -35.23
C GLU A 209 -23.77 -102.78 -34.48
N GLN A 210 -24.19 -102.65 -33.21
CA GLN A 210 -24.72 -103.79 -32.44
C GLN A 210 -25.93 -104.41 -33.14
N ARG A 211 -26.86 -103.61 -33.68
CA ARG A 211 -28.00 -104.11 -34.47
C ARG A 211 -27.53 -104.86 -35.72
N LYS A 212 -26.49 -104.37 -36.40
CA LYS A 212 -25.86 -105.00 -37.57
C LYS A 212 -25.22 -106.35 -37.25
N ILE A 213 -24.55 -106.45 -36.11
CA ILE A 213 -23.89 -107.68 -35.62
C ILE A 213 -24.92 -108.70 -35.13
N LEU A 214 -25.91 -108.26 -34.36
CA LEU A 214 -27.00 -109.09 -33.82
C LEU A 214 -28.02 -109.53 -34.88
N GLY A 215 -27.94 -109.01 -36.12
CA GLY A 215 -28.83 -109.40 -37.23
C GLY A 215 -30.30 -109.00 -37.03
N LYS A 216 -30.59 -108.14 -36.05
CA LYS A 216 -31.94 -107.59 -35.84
C LYS A 216 -32.30 -106.68 -37.02
N ASN A 217 -33.53 -106.81 -37.51
CA ASN A 217 -34.09 -106.04 -38.65
C ASN A 217 -33.39 -106.28 -40.01
N ASN A 218 -33.01 -107.51 -40.36
CA ASN A 218 -32.43 -107.85 -41.69
C ASN A 218 -31.17 -107.05 -42.09
N SER A 219 -30.45 -106.47 -41.12
CA SER A 219 -29.31 -105.57 -41.36
C SER A 219 -28.00 -106.28 -41.78
N ARG A 220 -27.96 -107.62 -41.75
CA ARG A 220 -26.79 -108.42 -42.13
C ARG A 220 -26.79 -108.63 -43.66
N PRO A 221 -25.82 -108.07 -44.40
CA PRO A 221 -25.78 -108.19 -45.86
C PRO A 221 -25.60 -109.66 -46.26
N LYS A 222 -26.45 -110.13 -47.18
CA LYS A 222 -26.37 -111.50 -47.71
C LYS A 222 -25.12 -111.60 -48.61
N LEU A 223 -24.08 -112.27 -48.11
CA LEU A 223 -22.89 -112.59 -48.89
C LEU A 223 -23.19 -113.84 -49.73
N SER A 224 -23.31 -113.68 -51.05
CA SER A 224 -23.39 -114.78 -52.01
C SER A 224 -21.97 -115.20 -52.41
N PHE A 225 -21.52 -116.36 -51.94
CA PHE A 225 -20.25 -116.95 -52.38
C PHE A 225 -20.52 -117.98 -53.47
N THR A 226 -19.90 -117.81 -54.65
CA THR A 226 -19.87 -118.83 -55.69
C THR A 226 -18.73 -119.81 -55.39
N LEU A 227 -19.06 -121.06 -55.04
CA LEU A 227 -18.06 -122.13 -54.96
C LEU A 227 -17.60 -122.49 -56.37
N LYS A 228 -16.33 -122.22 -56.68
CA LYS A 228 -15.66 -122.79 -57.85
C LYS A 228 -15.31 -124.24 -57.50
N GLN A 229 -16.04 -125.20 -58.07
CA GLN A 229 -15.68 -126.62 -58.01
C GLN A 229 -14.45 -126.86 -58.90
N SER A 230 -13.50 -127.65 -58.39
CA SER A 230 -12.25 -128.05 -59.07
C SER A 230 -12.51 -129.02 -60.22
#